data_AF-A0A452XZA2-F1
#
_entry.id   AF-A0A452XZA2-F1
#
_cell.length_a   1.000
_cell.length_b   1.000
_cell.length_c   1.000
_cell.angle_alpha   90.00
_cell.angle_beta   90.00
_cell.angle_gamma   90.00
#
_symmetry.space_group_name_H-M   'P 1'
#
loop_
_entity.id
_entity.type
_entity.pdbx_description
1 polymer ?
#
loop_
_entity_poly.entity_id
_entity_poly.type
_entity_poly.pdbx_seq_one_letter_code
_entity_poly.pdbx_strand_id
1 'polypeptide(L)'
;MRMSEKMYASSRQAWLTYFWRRAKNHDVEEDIADDRLQFWIEQGNHPVTTSDVVEVDRGLHELKKLGIESQLWEATRRAFDDESINHGSPFGSEV
;
A
#
# COMPACT_ATOMS: atom_id res chain seq x y z
N MET A 1 -14.45 0.24 24.23
CA MET A 1 -13.19 0.09 23.49
C MET A 1 -12.04 0.61 24.32
N ARG A 2 -11.00 -0.22 24.53
CA ARG A 2 -9.79 0.12 25.29
C ARG A 2 -8.89 1.04 24.45
N MET A 3 -8.06 1.85 25.12
CA MET A 3 -7.12 2.75 24.44
C MET A 3 -6.16 1.99 23.51
N SER A 4 -5.71 0.79 23.94
CA SER A 4 -4.85 -0.08 23.14
C SER A 4 -5.52 -0.53 21.83
N GLU A 5 -6.81 -0.84 21.86
CA GLU A 5 -7.58 -1.23 20.67
C GLU A 5 -7.73 -0.04 19.72
N LYS A 6 -8.00 1.16 20.27
CA LYS A 6 -8.09 2.40 19.47
C LYS A 6 -6.79 2.70 18.75
N MET A 7 -5.68 2.65 19.49
CA MET A 7 -4.37 2.92 18.93
C MET A 7 -3.98 1.87 17.86
N TYR A 8 -4.27 0.60 18.11
CA TYR A 8 -4.06 -0.46 17.13
C TYR A 8 -4.84 -0.18 15.84
N ALA A 9 -6.16 0.05 15.94
CA ALA A 9 -7.01 0.29 14.78
C ALA A 9 -6.53 1.50 13.96
N SER A 10 -6.25 2.64 14.61
CA SER A 10 -5.76 3.83 13.92
C SER A 10 -4.41 3.61 13.22
N SER A 11 -3.45 2.97 13.89
CA SER A 11 -2.14 2.70 13.29
C SER A 11 -2.23 1.75 12.10
N ARG A 12 -3.07 0.71 12.19
CA ARG A 12 -3.26 -0.26 11.10
C ARG A 12 -4.05 0.32 9.93
N GLN A 13 -5.03 1.16 10.21
CA GLN A 13 -5.76 1.86 9.16
C GLN A 13 -4.84 2.80 8.36
N ALA A 14 -3.98 3.56 9.03
CA ALA A 14 -2.98 4.39 8.33
C ALA A 14 -2.06 3.53 7.44
N TRP A 15 -1.72 2.34 7.90
CA TRP A 15 -0.93 1.36 7.15
C TRP A 15 -1.69 0.85 5.92
N LEU A 16 -2.97 0.51 6.05
CA LEU A 16 -3.84 0.10 4.94
C LEU A 16 -3.95 1.20 3.89
N THR A 17 -4.23 2.45 4.31
CA THR A 17 -4.26 3.61 3.41
C THR A 17 -2.94 3.79 2.67
N TYR A 18 -1.81 3.63 3.36
CA TYR A 18 -0.49 3.73 2.75
C TYR A 18 -0.26 2.65 1.67
N PHE A 19 -0.53 1.39 1.99
CA PHE A 19 -0.32 0.28 1.06
C PHE A 19 -1.21 0.38 -0.18
N TRP A 20 -2.49 0.68 -0.01
CA TRP A 20 -3.41 0.84 -1.15
C TRP A 20 -3.08 2.05 -2.01
N ARG A 21 -2.64 3.18 -1.40
CA ARG A 21 -2.13 4.32 -2.17
C ARG A 21 -0.91 3.95 -3.00
N ARG A 22 0.01 3.17 -2.42
CA ARG A 22 1.20 2.72 -3.14
C ARG A 22 0.83 1.72 -4.24
N ALA A 23 -0.11 0.82 -3.99
CA ALA A 23 -0.59 -0.13 -4.97
C ALA A 23 -1.17 0.59 -6.20
N LYS A 24 -2.05 1.57 -5.97
CA LYS A 24 -2.60 2.45 -7.00
C LYS A 24 -1.49 3.17 -7.80
N ASN A 25 -0.48 3.73 -7.14
CA ASN A 25 0.58 4.49 -7.82
C ASN A 25 1.53 3.64 -8.66
N HIS A 26 1.57 2.33 -8.44
CA HIS A 26 2.40 1.38 -9.16
C HIS A 26 1.58 0.41 -10.03
N ASP A 27 0.30 0.73 -10.28
CA ASP A 27 -0.63 -0.07 -11.07
C ASP A 27 -0.75 -1.55 -10.59
N VAL A 28 -0.57 -1.76 -9.28
CA VAL A 28 -0.72 -3.07 -8.63
C VAL A 28 -2.18 -3.24 -8.19
N GLU A 29 -2.83 -4.31 -8.66
CA GLU A 29 -4.24 -4.60 -8.39
C GLU A 29 -5.14 -3.38 -8.69
N GLU A 30 -4.93 -2.74 -9.84
CA GLU A 30 -5.58 -1.48 -10.25
C GLU A 30 -7.12 -1.55 -10.18
N ASP A 31 -7.68 -2.72 -10.46
CA ASP A 31 -9.12 -3.00 -10.44
C ASP A 31 -9.76 -2.85 -9.06
N ILE A 32 -8.98 -2.93 -7.98
CA ILE A 32 -9.48 -2.81 -6.60
C ILE A 32 -8.74 -1.77 -5.75
N ALA A 33 -7.55 -1.34 -6.15
CA ALA A 33 -6.70 -0.47 -5.33
C ALA A 33 -7.35 0.89 -5.07
N ASP A 34 -8.06 1.45 -6.05
CA ASP A 34 -8.74 2.74 -5.91
C ASP A 34 -9.91 2.65 -4.91
N ASP A 35 -10.77 1.66 -5.07
CA ASP A 35 -11.91 1.40 -4.17
C ASP A 35 -11.46 1.18 -2.73
N ARG A 36 -10.38 0.40 -2.54
CA ARG A 36 -9.82 0.15 -1.21
C ARG A 36 -9.19 1.39 -0.60
N LEU A 37 -8.45 2.16 -1.39
CA LEU A 37 -7.90 3.43 -0.94
C LEU A 37 -9.00 4.40 -0.48
N GLN A 38 -10.06 4.53 -1.29
CA GLN A 38 -11.19 5.40 -0.95
C GLN A 38 -11.88 4.94 0.34
N PHE A 39 -12.17 3.64 0.47
CA PHE A 39 -12.77 3.09 1.68
C PHE A 39 -11.97 3.43 2.94
N TRP A 40 -10.65 3.25 2.93
CA TRP A 40 -9.81 3.51 4.11
C TRP A 40 -9.64 5.00 4.43
N ILE A 41 -9.70 5.87 3.42
CA ILE A 41 -9.76 7.33 3.61
C ILE A 41 -11.08 7.72 4.27
N GLU A 42 -12.21 7.21 3.78
CA GLU A 42 -13.55 7.49 4.32
C GLU A 42 -13.68 6.98 5.75
N GLN A 43 -13.24 5.76 6.03
CA GLN A 43 -13.15 5.23 7.39
C GLN A 43 -12.32 6.14 8.32
N GLY A 44 -11.32 6.84 7.80
CA GLY A 44 -10.42 7.69 8.59
C GLY A 44 -11.06 8.99 9.04
N ASN A 45 -12.16 9.37 8.40
CA ASN A 45 -12.94 10.56 8.72
C ASN A 45 -13.95 10.32 9.85
N HIS A 46 -14.10 9.06 10.30
CA HIS A 46 -15.04 8.69 11.36
C HIS A 46 -14.33 8.37 12.68
N PRO A 47 -14.99 8.60 13.85
CA PRO A 47 -14.43 8.22 15.13
C PRO A 47 -14.25 6.70 15.24
N VAL A 48 -13.08 6.28 15.74
CA VAL A 48 -12.76 4.85 15.83
C VAL A 48 -13.73 4.10 16.75
N THR A 49 -14.35 3.05 16.20
CA THR A 49 -15.30 2.16 16.85
C THR A 49 -14.72 0.77 17.09
N THR A 50 -15.45 -0.06 17.86
CA THR A 50 -15.08 -1.47 18.03
C THR A 50 -15.20 -2.28 16.74
N SER A 51 -16.04 -1.85 15.80
CA SER A 51 -16.20 -2.51 14.49
C SER A 51 -14.93 -2.36 13.64
N ASP A 52 -14.23 -1.24 13.78
CA ASP A 52 -13.06 -0.92 12.96
C ASP A 52 -11.90 -1.87 13.22
N VAL A 53 -11.82 -2.48 14.41
CA VAL A 53 -10.83 -3.53 14.69
C VAL A 53 -11.04 -4.72 13.76
N VAL A 54 -12.29 -5.13 13.54
CA VAL A 54 -12.63 -6.25 12.66
C VAL A 54 -12.37 -5.89 11.20
N GLU A 55 -12.75 -4.68 10.78
CA GLU A 55 -12.49 -4.22 9.42
C GLU A 55 -10.99 -4.10 9.14
N VAL A 56 -10.21 -3.61 10.11
CA VAL A 56 -8.74 -3.56 10.04
C VAL A 56 -8.18 -4.97 9.86
N ASP A 57 -8.60 -5.94 10.68
CA ASP A 57 -8.11 -7.32 10.57
C ASP A 57 -8.44 -7.92 9.20
N ARG A 58 -9.63 -7.62 8.65
CA ARG A 58 -10.02 -8.02 7.29
C ARG A 58 -9.15 -7.38 6.22
N GLY A 59 -8.89 -6.07 6.32
CA GLY A 59 -8.03 -5.36 5.39
C GLY A 59 -6.59 -5.88 5.41
N LEU A 60 -6.05 -6.15 6.59
CA LEU A 60 -4.71 -6.74 6.74
C LEU A 60 -4.65 -8.15 6.14
N HIS A 61 -5.72 -8.94 6.32
CA HIS A 61 -5.82 -10.25 5.71
C HIS A 61 -5.91 -10.18 4.17
N GLU A 62 -6.64 -9.21 3.63
CA GLU A 62 -6.74 -8.97 2.19
C GLU A 62 -5.38 -8.61 1.58
N LEU A 63 -4.63 -7.68 2.18
CA LEU A 63 -3.27 -7.34 1.75
C LEU A 63 -2.38 -8.58 1.67
N LYS A 64 -2.46 -9.46 2.70
CA LYS A 64 -1.70 -10.70 2.76
C LYS A 64 -2.14 -11.70 1.69
N LYS A 65 -3.46 -11.85 1.49
CA LYS A 65 -4.03 -12.80 0.53
C LYS A 65 -3.64 -12.45 -0.91
N LEU A 66 -3.63 -11.16 -1.23
CA LEU A 66 -3.25 -10.64 -2.54
C LEU A 66 -1.72 -10.51 -2.71
N GLY A 67 -0.95 -10.63 -1.62
CA GLY A 67 0.50 -10.49 -1.68
C GLY A 67 0.97 -9.08 -2.06
N ILE A 68 0.18 -8.05 -1.70
CA ILE A 68 0.42 -6.65 -2.10
C ILE A 68 1.84 -6.18 -1.78
N GLU A 69 2.37 -6.53 -0.62
CA GLU A 69 3.73 -6.15 -0.22
C GLU A 69 4.80 -6.70 -1.17
N SER A 70 4.67 -7.96 -1.59
CA SER A 70 5.58 -8.58 -2.55
C SER A 70 5.44 -7.97 -3.95
N GLN A 71 4.21 -7.74 -4.40
CA GLN A 71 3.95 -7.10 -5.69
C GLN A 71 4.54 -5.68 -5.74
N LEU A 72 4.35 -4.89 -4.68
CA LEU A 72 4.91 -3.56 -4.55
C LEU A 72 6.45 -3.56 -4.51
N TRP A 73 7.05 -4.55 -3.84
CA TRP A 73 8.50 -4.72 -3.84
C TRP A 73 9.04 -5.00 -5.24
N GLU A 74 8.37 -5.84 -6.02
CA GLU A 74 8.74 -6.12 -7.41
C GLU A 74 8.55 -4.90 -8.31
N ALA A 75 7.40 -4.22 -8.24
CA ALA A 75 7.13 -3.02 -9.03
C ALA A 75 8.14 -1.90 -8.75
N THR A 76 8.50 -1.71 -7.48
CA THR A 76 9.52 -0.74 -7.07
C THR A 76 10.89 -1.06 -7.68
N ARG A 77 11.31 -2.33 -7.69
CA ARG A 77 12.60 -2.73 -8.30
C ARG A 77 12.61 -2.54 -9.82
N ARG A 78 11.53 -2.90 -10.50
CA ARG A 78 11.42 -2.69 -11.96
C ARG A 78 11.55 -1.21 -12.32
N ALA A 79 10.93 -0.32 -11.55
CA ALA A 79 11.07 1.12 -11.75
C ALA A 79 12.52 1.61 -11.62
N PHE A 80 13.29 1.10 -10.64
CA PHE A 80 14.71 1.42 -10.50
C PHE A 80 15.57 0.87 -11.65
N ASP A 81 15.30 -0.35 -12.11
CA ASP A 81 16.01 -0.93 -13.24
C ASP A 81 15.77 -0.12 -14.53
N ASP A 82 14.52 0.29 -14.80
CA ASP A 82 14.18 1.14 -15.94
C ASP A 82 14.83 2.53 -15.88
N GLU A 83 14.93 3.15 -14.70
CA GLU A 83 15.68 4.41 -14.53
C GLU A 83 17.17 4.21 -14.81
N SER A 84 17.75 3.08 -14.40
CA SER A 84 19.17 2.78 -14.62
C SER A 84 19.52 2.56 -16.09
N ILE A 85 18.59 2.00 -16.88
CA ILE A 85 18.74 1.80 -18.33
C ILE A 85 18.57 3.12 -19.08
N ASN A 86 17.60 3.95 -18.67
CA ASN A 86 17.30 5.23 -19.30
C ASN A 86 18.34 6.31 -18.99
N HIS A 87 18.98 6.26 -17.82
CA HIS A 87 20.12 7.11 -17.50
C HIS A 87 21.38 6.53 -18.13
N GLY A 88 21.42 6.56 -19.47
CA GLY A 88 22.52 6.04 -20.29
C GLY A 88 23.88 6.39 -19.68
N SER A 89 24.68 5.35 -19.46
CA SER A 89 26.08 5.49 -19.09
C SER A 89 26.76 6.47 -20.06
N PRO A 90 27.32 7.61 -19.57
CA PRO A 90 28.11 8.50 -20.42
C PRO A 90 29.47 7.90 -20.79
N PHE A 91 29.84 6.76 -20.19
CA PHE A 91 31.08 6.06 -20.49
C PHE A 91 30.81 4.98 -21.54
N GLY A 92 30.52 5.44 -22.75
CA GLY A 92 30.76 4.65 -23.94
C GLY A 92 32.23 4.31 -24.00
N SER A 93 32.53 3.01 -23.99
CA SER A 93 33.87 2.47 -24.21
C SER A 93 34.42 2.96 -25.55
N GLU A 94 35.49 3.74 -25.51
CA GLU A 94 36.35 3.99 -26.66
C GLU A 94 37.36 2.82 -26.72
N VAL A 95 37.30 2.04 -27.81
CA VAL A 95 38.27 0.99 -28.16
C VAL A 95 39.19 1.47 -29.27
#